data_AF-A0A843RDT4-F1
#
_entry.id   AF-A0A843RDT4-F1
#
_cell.length_a   1.000
_cell.length_b   1.000
_cell.length_c   1.000
_cell.angle_alpha   90.00
_cell.angle_beta   90.00
_cell.angle_gamma   90.00
#
_symmetry.space_group_name_H-M   'P 1'
#
loop_
_entity.id
_entity.type
_entity.pdbx_description
1 polymer ?
#
loop_
_entity_poly.entity_id
_entity_poly.type
_entity_poly.pdbx_seq_one_letter_code
_entity_poly.pdbx_strand_id
1 'polypeptide(L)'
;MQEASRIRFWRKAATAAVLVTALASLPASAAPSQQAVRAALTAVAGQLCPDGLDDPGALESRLAGYALTDVEDAGPSESWLRREVRLVALQADLAVVVTGLRAGGLLRRLEIEVRALGEDRPLMLALADGECRILQARALRYDNNSASEVLLLAPDMETVVGQEPLDPPVPPGEDALGVTVAHVDSGVNYLLPQIAARLARDPQGRSLGYDFWDLDPRPFDGDTGRSPFFPIRHGSQVASLLLAEAPEVRLVPFRYPRPDMARMGEVVARARAAGAAILALPMGSRSPGDWTSFAAAVQAHPDMLFIVSAGNDGRDIDAVPLYPATLSLDNVIVVTSAEDDGSLARGSNWGAVSVDLLVPAEDRAVRGFAGEPTRGSGSSFAVPRVAALAARLKAAHPDWLAGELKAEIFARAAPPPPWSAGAVAVGWLPEAAFQAD
;
A
#
# COMPACT_ATOMS: atom_id res chain seq x y z
N MET A 1 -32.63 -30.60 6.71
CA MET A 1 -32.91 -29.58 5.68
C MET A 1 -32.06 -28.36 5.96
N GLN A 2 -30.82 -28.39 5.49
CA GLN A 2 -29.85 -27.30 5.46
C GLN A 2 -28.73 -27.83 4.57
N GLU A 3 -28.64 -27.30 3.36
CA GLU A 3 -27.72 -27.76 2.33
C GLU A 3 -26.56 -26.76 2.28
N ALA A 4 -25.38 -27.26 2.67
CA ALA A 4 -24.14 -26.51 2.72
C ALA A 4 -23.52 -26.43 1.31
N SER A 5 -23.51 -25.24 0.73
CA SER A 5 -22.75 -24.94 -0.50
C SER A 5 -21.27 -24.77 -0.14
N ARG A 6 -20.45 -25.76 -0.52
CA ARG A 6 -18.98 -25.75 -0.41
C ARG A 6 -18.38 -25.15 -1.68
N ILE A 7 -17.73 -24.01 -1.54
CA ILE A 7 -16.91 -23.39 -2.60
C ILE A 7 -15.64 -24.26 -2.79
N ARG A 8 -15.49 -24.86 -3.96
CA ARG A 8 -14.34 -25.71 -4.34
C ARG A 8 -13.24 -24.86 -4.98
N PHE A 9 -12.07 -24.87 -4.34
CA PHE A 9 -10.78 -24.53 -4.95
C PHE A 9 -10.48 -25.49 -6.11
N TRP A 10 -10.21 -24.97 -7.31
CA TRP A 10 -9.70 -25.77 -8.42
C TRP A 10 -8.17 -25.76 -8.40
N ARG A 11 -7.61 -26.93 -8.07
CA ARG A 11 -6.21 -27.28 -8.36
C ARG A 11 -6.09 -27.64 -9.84
N LYS A 12 -5.09 -27.05 -10.49
CA LYS A 12 -4.60 -27.42 -11.83
C LYS A 12 -4.23 -28.91 -11.88
N ALA A 13 -4.63 -29.59 -12.96
CA ALA A 13 -4.02 -30.85 -13.38
C ALA A 13 -3.80 -30.80 -14.90
N ALA A 14 -2.57 -31.15 -15.27
CA ALA A 14 -1.99 -31.04 -16.59
C ALA A 14 -2.35 -32.23 -17.48
N THR A 15 -2.49 -31.97 -18.78
CA THR A 15 -2.23 -32.97 -19.82
C THR A 15 -1.61 -32.26 -21.03
N ALA A 16 -0.29 -32.36 -21.15
CA ALA A 16 0.45 -31.95 -22.35
C ALA A 16 0.55 -33.15 -23.31
N ALA A 17 0.05 -32.97 -24.53
CA ALA A 17 0.31 -33.89 -25.63
C ALA A 17 1.25 -33.21 -26.62
N VAL A 18 2.32 -33.93 -26.96
CA VAL A 18 3.41 -33.55 -27.85
C VAL A 18 2.93 -33.52 -29.30
N LEU A 19 3.14 -32.40 -29.99
CA LEU A 19 3.38 -32.39 -31.43
C LEU A 19 4.50 -31.37 -31.71
N VAL A 20 5.69 -31.89 -32.00
CA VAL A 20 6.85 -31.11 -32.45
C VAL A 20 6.78 -31.01 -33.96
N THR A 21 6.49 -29.82 -34.48
CA THR A 21 6.80 -29.44 -35.87
C THR A 21 7.09 -27.94 -35.95
N ALA A 22 8.38 -27.62 -36.13
CA ALA A 22 8.97 -26.40 -36.67
C ALA A 22 8.29 -25.05 -36.33
N LEU A 23 8.56 -24.52 -35.12
CA LEU A 23 8.46 -23.09 -34.87
C LEU A 23 9.71 -22.42 -35.42
N ALA A 24 9.58 -21.77 -36.57
CA ALA A 24 10.45 -20.65 -36.90
C ALA A 24 10.43 -19.69 -35.70
N SER A 25 11.60 -19.26 -35.25
CA SER A 25 11.75 -18.22 -34.23
C SER A 25 10.99 -16.98 -34.67
N LEU A 26 9.77 -16.80 -34.16
CA LEU A 26 9.06 -15.53 -34.27
C LEU A 26 9.95 -14.50 -33.56
N PRO A 27 10.26 -13.36 -34.22
CA PRO A 27 10.92 -12.28 -33.51
C PRO A 27 10.05 -11.90 -32.31
N ALA A 28 10.67 -11.61 -31.16
CA ALA A 28 9.98 -10.99 -30.04
C ALA A 28 9.13 -9.84 -30.60
N SER A 29 7.82 -9.85 -30.34
CA SER A 29 6.94 -8.81 -30.86
C SER A 29 7.49 -7.46 -30.41
N ALA A 30 7.74 -6.57 -31.37
CA ALA A 30 8.17 -5.22 -31.03
C ALA A 30 7.09 -4.60 -30.12
N ALA A 31 7.52 -3.92 -29.05
CA ALA A 31 6.60 -3.26 -28.14
C ALA A 31 5.59 -2.40 -28.94
N PRO A 32 4.28 -2.45 -28.59
CA PRO A 32 3.26 -1.72 -29.34
C PRO A 32 3.62 -0.24 -29.46
N SER A 33 3.41 0.35 -30.65
CA SER A 33 3.69 1.77 -30.85
C SER A 33 2.74 2.61 -29.98
N GLN A 34 3.24 3.74 -29.47
CA GLN A 34 2.42 4.69 -28.72
C GLN A 34 1.19 5.16 -29.50
N GLN A 35 1.30 5.25 -30.83
CA GLN A 35 0.17 5.57 -31.71
C GLN A 35 -0.91 4.48 -31.69
N ALA A 36 -0.53 3.20 -31.71
CA ALA A 36 -1.48 2.08 -31.64
C ALA A 36 -2.20 2.05 -30.29
N VAL A 37 -1.48 2.32 -29.19
CA VAL A 37 -2.04 2.43 -27.84
C VAL A 37 -3.09 3.56 -27.77
N ARG A 38 -2.75 4.76 -28.25
CA ARG A 38 -3.69 5.90 -28.29
C ARG A 38 -4.89 5.65 -29.19
N ALA A 39 -4.69 4.98 -30.34
CA ALA A 39 -5.77 4.60 -31.23
C ALA A 39 -6.74 3.64 -30.56
N ALA A 40 -6.23 2.65 -29.81
CA ALA A 40 -7.06 1.72 -29.05
C ALA A 40 -7.89 2.44 -27.97
N LEU A 41 -7.26 3.35 -27.20
CA LEU A 41 -7.95 4.15 -26.19
C LEU A 41 -9.09 4.98 -26.80
N THR A 42 -8.81 5.66 -27.92
CA THR A 42 -9.78 6.53 -28.60
C THR A 42 -10.93 5.73 -29.22
N ALA A 43 -10.61 4.61 -29.88
CA ALA A 43 -11.60 3.72 -30.48
C ALA A 43 -12.55 3.16 -29.43
N VAL A 44 -12.00 2.71 -28.30
CA VAL A 44 -12.79 2.17 -27.19
C VAL A 44 -13.63 3.27 -26.53
N ALA A 45 -13.03 4.41 -26.16
CA ALA A 45 -13.77 5.53 -25.56
C ALA A 45 -14.96 5.99 -26.43
N GLY A 46 -14.73 6.17 -27.74
CA GLY A 46 -15.75 6.70 -28.66
C GLY A 46 -16.98 5.81 -28.86
N GLN A 47 -16.90 4.52 -28.52
CA GLN A 47 -18.01 3.57 -28.67
C GLN A 47 -18.69 3.22 -27.35
N LEU A 48 -18.14 3.69 -26.21
CA LEU A 48 -18.58 3.28 -24.89
C LEU A 48 -19.64 4.20 -24.26
N CYS A 49 -19.87 5.39 -24.80
CA CYS A 49 -20.85 6.32 -24.24
C CYS A 49 -22.06 6.56 -25.14
N PRO A 50 -23.22 6.86 -24.53
CA PRO A 50 -23.46 6.91 -23.07
C PRO A 50 -23.65 5.52 -22.42
N ASP A 51 -24.09 4.54 -23.21
CA ASP A 51 -24.64 3.26 -22.71
C ASP A 51 -23.83 2.05 -23.23
N GLY A 52 -22.59 2.27 -23.63
CA GLY A 52 -21.68 1.24 -24.17
C GLY A 52 -21.53 0.05 -23.25
N LEU A 53 -21.40 0.33 -21.96
CA LEU A 53 -21.19 -0.65 -20.92
C LEU A 53 -22.48 -1.29 -20.40
N ASP A 54 -23.67 -0.85 -20.81
CA ASP A 54 -24.92 -1.46 -20.34
C ASP A 54 -25.15 -2.86 -20.86
N ASP A 55 -24.78 -3.06 -22.13
CA ASP A 55 -24.85 -4.35 -22.82
C ASP A 55 -23.44 -4.75 -23.30
N PRO A 56 -22.64 -5.41 -22.45
CA PRO A 56 -21.31 -5.88 -22.84
C PRO A 56 -21.35 -6.85 -24.03
N GLY A 57 -22.43 -7.60 -24.21
CA GLY A 57 -22.59 -8.53 -25.34
C GLY A 57 -22.66 -7.82 -26.70
N ALA A 58 -23.10 -6.56 -26.72
CA ALA A 58 -23.09 -5.73 -27.91
C ALA A 58 -21.72 -5.09 -28.20
N LEU A 59 -20.75 -5.15 -27.28
CA LEU A 59 -19.46 -4.46 -27.46
C LEU A 59 -18.67 -4.98 -28.66
N GLU A 60 -18.68 -6.28 -28.94
CA GLU A 60 -17.97 -6.83 -30.10
C GLU A 60 -18.55 -6.31 -31.43
N SER A 61 -19.86 -6.04 -31.45
CA SER A 61 -20.52 -5.44 -32.62
C SER A 61 -20.23 -3.94 -32.77
N ARG A 62 -20.00 -3.25 -31.65
CA ARG A 62 -19.67 -1.82 -31.60
C ARG A 62 -18.18 -1.56 -31.86
N LEU A 63 -17.31 -2.46 -31.42
CA LEU A 63 -15.86 -2.38 -31.50
C LEU A 63 -15.32 -3.42 -32.48
N ALA A 64 -15.49 -3.13 -33.77
CA ALA A 64 -14.93 -3.99 -34.82
C ALA A 64 -13.42 -4.21 -34.61
N GLY A 65 -13.00 -5.48 -34.60
CA GLY A 65 -11.60 -5.85 -34.36
C GLY A 65 -11.25 -6.05 -32.88
N TYR A 66 -12.23 -6.06 -31.98
CA TYR A 66 -12.05 -6.44 -30.58
C TYR A 66 -12.90 -7.68 -30.24
N ALA A 67 -12.38 -8.53 -29.37
CA ALA A 67 -13.12 -9.64 -28.77
C ALA A 67 -13.28 -9.42 -27.27
N LEU A 68 -14.48 -9.68 -26.76
CA LEU A 68 -14.79 -9.65 -25.34
C LEU A 68 -14.28 -10.94 -24.68
N THR A 69 -13.45 -10.80 -23.66
CA THR A 69 -12.87 -11.95 -22.96
C THR A 69 -13.45 -12.14 -21.56
N ASP A 70 -13.85 -11.06 -20.89
CA ASP A 70 -14.37 -11.13 -19.53
C ASP A 70 -15.22 -9.91 -19.16
N VAL A 71 -16.14 -10.12 -18.21
CA VAL A 71 -16.98 -9.08 -17.60
C VAL A 71 -17.14 -9.36 -16.12
N GLU A 72 -16.74 -8.39 -15.29
CA GLU A 72 -16.89 -8.45 -13.84
C GLU A 72 -17.73 -7.27 -13.33
N ASP A 73 -18.80 -7.58 -12.60
CA ASP A 73 -19.67 -6.58 -11.97
C ASP A 73 -19.47 -6.55 -10.45
N ALA A 74 -19.48 -5.34 -9.90
CA ALA A 74 -19.58 -5.10 -8.47
C ALA A 74 -20.71 -4.11 -8.16
N GLY A 75 -21.48 -4.39 -7.11
CA GLY A 75 -22.65 -3.63 -6.70
C GLY A 75 -23.96 -4.43 -6.80
N PRO A 76 -25.12 -3.77 -6.71
CA PRO A 76 -26.42 -4.42 -6.84
C PRO A 76 -26.57 -5.14 -8.18
N SER A 77 -27.17 -6.34 -8.16
CA SER A 77 -27.34 -7.17 -9.37
C SER A 77 -28.19 -6.53 -10.46
N GLU A 78 -29.10 -5.61 -10.08
CA GLU A 78 -30.00 -4.92 -11.02
C GLU A 78 -29.43 -3.60 -11.56
N SER A 79 -28.36 -3.08 -10.95
CA SER A 79 -27.69 -1.85 -11.39
C SER A 79 -26.26 -1.86 -10.86
N TRP A 80 -25.33 -2.34 -11.68
CA TRP A 80 -23.92 -2.40 -11.33
C TRP A 80 -23.41 -1.01 -10.91
N LEU A 81 -22.60 -0.97 -9.85
CA LEU A 81 -21.92 0.24 -9.39
C LEU A 81 -20.58 0.42 -10.12
N ARG A 82 -19.88 -0.69 -10.28
CA ARG A 82 -18.64 -0.81 -11.05
C ARG A 82 -18.78 -1.98 -12.00
N ARG A 83 -18.39 -1.79 -13.26
CA ARG A 83 -18.30 -2.84 -14.26
C ARG A 83 -16.92 -2.79 -14.90
N GLU A 84 -16.22 -3.91 -14.87
CA GLU A 84 -14.97 -4.11 -15.56
C GLU A 84 -15.20 -5.00 -16.77
N VAL A 85 -14.71 -4.58 -17.94
CA VAL A 85 -14.80 -5.33 -19.19
C VAL A 85 -13.40 -5.51 -19.74
N ARG A 86 -13.06 -6.74 -20.13
CA ARG A 86 -11.76 -7.07 -20.74
C ARG A 86 -11.95 -7.39 -22.21
N LEU A 87 -11.18 -6.72 -23.04
CA LEU A 87 -11.19 -6.84 -24.49
C LEU A 87 -9.79 -7.20 -24.99
N VAL A 88 -9.71 -7.92 -26.09
CA VAL A 88 -8.46 -8.15 -26.83
C VAL A 88 -8.60 -7.55 -28.21
N ALA A 89 -7.64 -6.73 -28.61
CA ALA A 89 -7.56 -6.25 -29.99
C ALA A 89 -7.10 -7.41 -30.89
N LEU A 90 -7.89 -7.78 -31.89
CA LEU A 90 -7.61 -8.94 -32.75
C LEU A 90 -6.49 -8.69 -33.77
N GLN A 91 -6.23 -7.41 -34.06
CA GLN A 91 -5.23 -6.97 -35.05
C GLN A 91 -4.04 -6.25 -34.42
N ALA A 92 -4.01 -6.15 -33.09
CA ALA A 92 -2.92 -5.55 -32.35
C ALA A 92 -2.59 -6.45 -31.16
N ASP A 93 -1.33 -6.53 -30.75
CA ASP A 93 -0.92 -7.35 -29.59
C ASP A 93 -1.28 -6.64 -28.27
N LEU A 94 -2.55 -6.25 -28.12
CA LEU A 94 -3.07 -5.37 -27.07
C LEU A 94 -4.29 -5.98 -26.38
N ALA A 95 -4.32 -5.86 -25.06
CA ALA A 95 -5.52 -6.02 -24.24
C ALA A 95 -6.01 -4.65 -23.79
N VAL A 96 -7.33 -4.49 -23.65
CA VAL A 96 -7.97 -3.28 -23.13
C VAL A 96 -8.86 -3.67 -21.96
N VAL A 97 -8.64 -3.05 -20.80
CA VAL A 97 -9.48 -3.19 -19.61
C VAL A 97 -10.24 -1.89 -19.44
N VAL A 98 -11.56 -1.99 -19.43
CA VAL A 98 -12.47 -0.85 -19.29
C VAL A 98 -13.17 -0.96 -17.95
N THR A 99 -12.95 -0.01 -17.04
CA THR A 99 -13.69 0.10 -15.79
C THR A 99 -14.67 1.27 -15.86
N GLY A 100 -15.96 0.98 -15.88
CA GLY A 100 -17.02 1.97 -15.69
C GLY A 100 -17.42 2.10 -14.23
N LEU A 101 -17.71 3.33 -13.80
CA LEU A 101 -18.28 3.64 -12.49
C LEU A 101 -19.59 4.42 -12.63
N ARG A 102 -20.63 3.95 -11.92
CA ARG A 102 -21.96 4.54 -11.90
C ARG A 102 -22.31 5.15 -10.56
N ALA A 103 -23.09 6.23 -10.61
CA ALA A 103 -23.76 6.78 -9.44
C ALA A 103 -25.09 7.42 -9.85
N GLY A 104 -26.17 6.98 -9.19
CA GLY A 104 -27.54 7.40 -9.53
C GLY A 104 -27.99 6.95 -10.92
N GLY A 105 -27.58 5.75 -11.34
CA GLY A 105 -27.93 5.17 -12.65
C GLY A 105 -27.17 5.72 -13.86
N LEU A 106 -26.35 6.76 -13.68
CA LEU A 106 -25.56 7.38 -14.75
C LEU A 106 -24.11 6.95 -14.69
N LEU A 107 -23.48 6.76 -15.85
CA LEU A 107 -22.04 6.63 -15.97
C LEU A 107 -21.39 7.95 -15.51
N ARG A 108 -20.43 7.86 -14.58
CA ARG A 108 -19.75 9.05 -14.01
C ARG A 108 -18.29 9.13 -14.40
N ARG A 109 -17.65 7.98 -14.51
CA ARG A 109 -16.23 7.85 -14.81
C ARG A 109 -16.00 6.58 -15.60
N LEU A 110 -15.07 6.67 -16.53
CA LEU A 110 -14.56 5.57 -17.29
C LEU A 110 -13.03 5.55 -17.17
N GLU A 111 -12.48 4.39 -16.89
CA GLU A 111 -11.04 4.13 -16.95
C GLU A 111 -10.80 3.14 -18.07
N ILE A 112 -9.92 3.48 -19.00
CA ILE A 112 -9.56 2.62 -20.12
C ILE A 112 -8.07 2.37 -20.02
N GLU A 113 -7.70 1.14 -19.70
CA GLU A 113 -6.33 0.71 -19.55
C GLU A 113 -5.94 -0.16 -20.74
N VAL A 114 -4.85 0.18 -21.42
CA VAL A 114 -4.26 -0.60 -22.49
C VAL A 114 -3.02 -1.32 -21.98
N ARG A 115 -2.93 -2.60 -22.30
CA ARG A 115 -1.84 -3.49 -21.93
C ARG A 115 -1.26 -4.19 -23.15
N ALA A 116 0.02 -4.52 -23.14
CA ALA A 116 0.60 -5.47 -24.09
C ALA A 116 0.10 -6.88 -23.74
N LEU A 117 -0.52 -7.57 -24.69
CA LEU A 117 -1.22 -8.84 -24.45
C LEU A 117 -0.25 -9.95 -24.01
N GLY A 118 0.89 -10.09 -24.69
CA GLY A 118 1.82 -11.22 -24.45
C GLY A 118 2.42 -11.27 -23.04
N GLU A 119 2.62 -10.12 -22.40
CA GLU A 119 3.22 -10.01 -21.06
C GLU A 119 2.25 -9.50 -19.99
N ASP A 120 0.99 -9.24 -20.36
CA ASP A 120 0.02 -8.50 -19.54
C ASP A 120 0.60 -7.19 -18.97
N ARG A 121 1.45 -6.52 -19.77
CA ARG A 121 2.21 -5.36 -19.33
C ARG A 121 1.37 -4.08 -19.51
N PRO A 122 1.06 -3.33 -18.44
CA PRO A 122 0.31 -2.09 -18.56
C PRO A 122 1.09 -1.02 -19.34
N LEU A 123 0.43 -0.31 -20.25
CA LEU A 123 1.09 0.69 -21.10
C LEU A 123 0.58 2.10 -20.81
N MET A 124 -0.74 2.28 -20.89
CA MET A 124 -1.38 3.58 -20.72
C MET A 124 -2.80 3.40 -20.17
N LEU A 125 -3.21 4.32 -19.30
CA LEU A 125 -4.55 4.41 -18.76
C LEU A 125 -5.13 5.79 -19.07
N ALA A 126 -6.28 5.86 -19.72
CA ALA A 126 -7.04 7.08 -19.92
C ALA A 126 -8.18 7.17 -18.89
N LEU A 127 -8.38 8.36 -18.33
CA LEU A 127 -9.52 8.70 -17.51
C LEU A 127 -10.49 9.56 -18.31
N ALA A 128 -11.74 9.14 -18.41
CA ALA A 128 -12.79 9.87 -19.10
C ALA A 128 -14.02 10.09 -18.19
N ASP A 129 -14.79 11.13 -18.51
CA ASP A 129 -16.07 11.43 -17.84
C ASP A 129 -17.22 10.54 -18.34
N GLY A 130 -18.44 10.76 -17.83
CA GLY A 130 -19.64 10.03 -18.23
C GLY A 130 -20.08 10.22 -19.68
N GLU A 131 -19.44 11.15 -20.41
CA GLU A 131 -19.64 11.38 -21.84
C GLU A 131 -18.46 10.82 -22.67
N CYS A 132 -17.57 10.04 -22.03
CA CYS A 132 -16.38 9.43 -22.61
C CYS A 132 -15.37 10.45 -23.16
N ARG A 133 -15.44 11.70 -22.71
CA ARG A 133 -14.40 12.69 -23.01
C ARG A 133 -13.21 12.42 -22.10
N ILE A 134 -12.05 12.18 -22.72
CA ILE A 134 -10.80 11.98 -22.01
C ILE A 134 -10.42 13.28 -21.29
N LEU A 135 -10.18 13.18 -19.99
CA LEU A 135 -9.80 14.29 -19.11
C LEU A 135 -8.29 14.32 -18.86
N GLN A 136 -7.67 13.15 -18.81
CA GLN A 136 -6.22 12.97 -18.64
C GLN A 136 -5.86 11.52 -18.98
N ALA A 137 -4.58 11.26 -19.19
CA ALA A 137 -4.05 9.91 -19.26
C ALA A 137 -2.79 9.77 -18.42
N ARG A 138 -2.44 8.52 -18.11
CA ARG A 138 -1.20 8.13 -17.45
C ARG A 138 -0.51 7.07 -18.27
N ALA A 139 0.79 7.15 -18.47
CA ALA A 139 1.57 6.13 -19.16
C ALA A 139 2.73 5.67 -18.31
N LEU A 140 3.18 4.42 -18.50
CA LEU A 140 4.34 3.90 -17.80
C LEU A 140 5.59 3.96 -18.68
N ARG A 141 6.65 4.55 -18.15
CA ARG A 141 8.00 4.39 -18.70
C ARG A 141 8.62 3.15 -18.08
N TYR A 142 9.25 2.34 -18.93
CA TYR A 142 9.94 1.12 -18.50
C TYR A 142 11.45 1.28 -18.69
N ASP A 143 12.22 0.84 -17.71
CA ASP A 143 13.66 0.61 -17.81
C ASP A 143 13.97 -0.85 -17.44
N ASN A 144 14.71 -1.55 -18.28
CA ASN A 144 15.04 -2.97 -18.10
C ASN A 144 13.85 -3.85 -17.69
N ASN A 145 12.67 -3.61 -18.29
CA ASN A 145 11.42 -4.33 -18.02
C ASN A 145 10.71 -3.97 -16.70
N SER A 146 11.24 -3.08 -15.88
CA SER A 146 10.58 -2.53 -14.69
C SER A 146 9.98 -1.16 -14.98
N ALA A 147 8.80 -0.87 -14.42
CA ALA A 147 8.19 0.44 -14.54
C ALA A 147 8.99 1.45 -13.70
N SER A 148 9.66 2.40 -14.34
CA SER A 148 10.52 3.38 -13.67
C SER A 148 9.79 4.67 -13.31
N GLU A 149 8.78 5.06 -14.11
CA GLU A 149 8.06 6.32 -13.94
C GLU A 149 6.62 6.23 -14.44
N VAL A 150 5.72 6.99 -13.83
CA VAL A 150 4.38 7.31 -14.35
C VAL A 150 4.45 8.69 -15.02
N LEU A 151 4.14 8.75 -16.31
CA LEU A 151 3.97 9.99 -17.07
C LEU A 151 2.52 10.46 -16.93
N LEU A 152 2.33 11.70 -16.52
CA LEU A 152 1.03 12.36 -16.50
C LEU A 152 0.83 13.08 -17.84
N LEU A 153 -0.24 12.74 -18.53
CA LEU A 153 -0.53 13.19 -19.89
C LEU A 153 -1.80 14.05 -19.92
N ALA A 154 -1.78 15.09 -20.76
CA ALA A 154 -2.94 15.91 -21.06
C ALA A 154 -4.06 15.09 -21.78
N PRO A 155 -5.25 15.66 -22.01
CA PRO A 155 -6.34 14.98 -22.72
C PRO A 155 -6.00 14.41 -24.11
N ASP A 156 -4.97 14.95 -24.78
CA ASP A 156 -4.47 14.45 -26.06
C ASP A 156 -3.68 13.13 -25.95
N MET A 157 -3.42 12.67 -24.71
CA MET A 157 -2.64 11.48 -24.37
C MET A 157 -1.21 11.51 -24.92
N GLU A 158 -0.69 12.69 -25.22
CA GLU A 158 0.62 12.88 -25.85
C GLU A 158 1.45 13.93 -25.14
N THR A 159 0.84 15.06 -24.79
CA THR A 159 1.52 16.14 -24.07
C THR A 159 1.78 15.72 -22.63
N VAL A 160 3.05 15.52 -22.28
CA VAL A 160 3.48 15.24 -20.91
C VAL A 160 3.37 16.51 -20.06
N VAL A 161 2.53 16.47 -19.03
CA VAL A 161 2.29 17.59 -18.10
C VAL A 161 2.93 17.36 -16.73
N GLY A 162 3.39 16.14 -16.45
CA GLY A 162 4.07 15.79 -15.21
C GLY A 162 4.67 14.40 -15.27
N GLN A 163 5.52 14.08 -14.30
CA GLN A 163 6.17 12.78 -14.16
C GLN A 163 6.28 12.44 -12.68
N GLU A 164 6.03 11.19 -12.34
CA GLU A 164 6.17 10.66 -10.99
C GLU A 164 7.14 9.46 -11.04
N PRO A 165 8.27 9.49 -10.34
CA PRO A 165 9.15 8.34 -10.27
C PRO A 165 8.48 7.18 -9.52
N LEU A 166 8.85 5.95 -9.86
CA LEU A 166 8.44 4.74 -9.17
C LEU A 166 9.58 4.10 -8.39
N ASP A 167 10.81 4.22 -8.88
CA ASP A 167 11.99 3.56 -8.30
C ASP A 167 13.29 4.35 -8.59
N PRO A 168 13.37 5.62 -8.16
CA PRO A 168 14.54 6.47 -8.41
C PRO A 168 15.77 5.98 -7.61
N PRO A 169 17.00 6.38 -7.95
CA PRO A 169 18.14 6.10 -7.08
C PRO A 169 18.05 6.89 -5.77
N VAL A 170 18.48 6.29 -4.66
CA VAL A 170 18.56 6.99 -3.37
C VAL A 170 19.64 8.08 -3.44
N PRO A 171 19.33 9.34 -3.09
CA PRO A 171 20.33 10.41 -3.07
C PRO A 171 21.49 10.10 -2.11
N PRO A 172 22.73 10.51 -2.44
CA PRO A 172 23.84 10.44 -1.49
C PRO A 172 23.55 11.31 -0.26
N GLY A 173 24.16 10.98 0.87
CA GLY A 173 24.01 11.74 2.11
C GLY A 173 24.85 11.17 3.24
N GLU A 174 24.82 11.85 4.39
CA GLU A 174 25.50 11.43 5.61
C GLU A 174 24.52 10.71 6.55
N ASP A 175 25.07 9.88 7.45
CA ASP A 175 24.26 9.16 8.42
C ASP A 175 23.67 10.13 9.46
N ALA A 176 22.36 10.05 9.66
CA ALA A 176 21.60 10.97 10.48
C ALA A 176 21.94 10.91 11.99
N LEU A 177 22.53 9.79 12.43
CA LEU A 177 22.76 9.42 13.83
C LEU A 177 21.46 9.49 14.69
N GLY A 178 21.53 9.02 15.93
CA GLY A 178 20.39 9.00 16.86
C GLY A 178 19.71 7.64 16.97
N VAL A 179 18.46 7.63 17.44
CA VAL A 179 17.73 6.39 17.73
C VAL A 179 17.25 5.77 16.43
N THR A 180 17.71 4.55 16.16
CA THR A 180 17.34 3.87 14.91
C THR A 180 15.93 3.28 15.01
N VAL A 181 15.06 3.72 14.11
CA VAL A 181 13.68 3.23 13.96
C VAL A 181 13.53 2.64 12.56
N ALA A 182 13.16 1.36 12.50
CA ALA A 182 12.77 0.72 11.25
C ALA A 182 11.29 1.05 10.96
N HIS A 183 11.00 1.51 9.74
CA HIS A 183 9.67 1.87 9.30
C HIS A 183 9.27 0.97 8.13
N VAL A 184 8.35 0.03 8.36
CA VAL A 184 7.90 -0.94 7.36
C VAL A 184 6.56 -0.46 6.80
N ASP A 185 6.53 -0.01 5.55
CA ASP A 185 5.33 0.56 4.92
C ASP A 185 5.42 0.42 3.39
N SER A 186 4.68 1.18 2.59
CA SER A 186 4.79 1.21 1.13
C SER A 186 6.12 1.78 0.62
N GLY A 187 7.08 2.06 1.50
CA GLY A 187 8.34 2.77 1.23
C GLY A 187 8.27 4.23 1.70
N VAL A 188 9.33 5.01 1.45
CA VAL A 188 9.35 6.46 1.74
C VAL A 188 9.85 7.23 0.52
N ASN A 189 9.28 8.41 0.24
CA ASN A 189 9.84 9.32 -0.75
C ASN A 189 11.08 10.00 -0.15
N TYR A 190 12.21 9.31 -0.24
CA TYR A 190 13.51 9.81 0.21
C TYR A 190 14.08 10.94 -0.65
N LEU A 191 13.37 11.43 -1.67
CA LEU A 191 13.72 12.67 -2.37
C LEU A 191 13.26 13.92 -1.59
N LEU A 192 12.36 13.74 -0.62
CA LEU A 192 11.94 14.82 0.27
C LEU A 192 13.07 15.15 1.26
N PRO A 193 13.54 16.42 1.34
CA PRO A 193 14.69 16.80 2.17
C PRO A 193 14.56 16.38 3.64
N GLN A 194 13.37 16.50 4.22
CA GLN A 194 13.09 16.13 5.61
C GLN A 194 13.22 14.62 5.89
N ILE A 195 12.97 13.78 4.89
CA ILE A 195 13.17 12.32 4.99
C ILE A 195 14.64 11.99 4.68
N ALA A 196 15.18 12.55 3.60
CA ALA A 196 16.56 12.31 3.15
C ALA A 196 17.59 12.60 4.25
N ALA A 197 17.39 13.68 5.01
CA ALA A 197 18.27 14.11 6.10
C ALA A 197 18.27 13.17 7.32
N ARG A 198 17.28 12.27 7.42
CA ARG A 198 17.11 11.37 8.56
C ARG A 198 17.36 9.90 8.21
N LEU A 199 17.72 9.59 6.96
CA LEU A 199 18.03 8.22 6.55
C LEU A 199 19.23 7.66 7.30
N ALA A 200 19.07 6.44 7.80
CA ALA A 200 20.14 5.61 8.32
C ALA A 200 21.08 5.21 7.18
N ARG A 201 22.37 5.45 7.32
CA ARG A 201 23.38 5.14 6.30
C ARG A 201 24.57 4.38 6.87
N ASP A 202 25.26 3.66 5.98
CA ASP A 202 26.55 3.05 6.27
C ASP A 202 27.70 4.08 6.20
N PRO A 203 28.94 3.72 6.59
CA PRO A 203 30.08 4.64 6.50
C PRO A 203 30.45 5.10 5.09
N GLN A 204 29.90 4.48 4.04
CA GLN A 204 30.05 4.88 2.64
C GLN A 204 28.91 5.80 2.17
N GLY A 205 27.99 6.19 3.07
CA GLY A 205 26.86 7.05 2.76
C GLY A 205 25.70 6.35 2.04
N ARG A 206 25.71 5.01 1.96
CA ARG A 206 24.62 4.25 1.35
C ARG A 206 23.49 4.05 2.36
N SER A 207 22.25 4.22 1.92
CA SER A 207 21.07 3.97 2.76
C SER A 207 21.04 2.51 3.24
N LEU A 208 20.70 2.31 4.52
CA LEU A 208 20.45 0.99 5.10
C LEU A 208 19.03 0.47 4.82
N GLY A 209 18.16 1.31 4.25
CA GLY A 209 16.82 0.93 3.82
C GLY A 209 16.83 -0.13 2.72
N TYR A 210 15.70 -0.79 2.54
CA TYR A 210 15.58 -1.90 1.59
C TYR A 210 14.15 -2.11 1.11
N ASP A 211 14.02 -2.33 -0.19
CA ASP A 211 12.77 -2.67 -0.84
C ASP A 211 12.61 -4.20 -0.87
N PHE A 212 11.65 -4.73 -0.10
CA PHE A 212 11.37 -6.16 -0.12
C PHE A 212 10.34 -6.57 -1.18
N TRP A 213 9.76 -5.61 -1.89
CA TRP A 213 8.91 -5.86 -3.06
C TRP A 213 9.80 -6.08 -4.29
N ASP A 214 10.66 -5.12 -4.60
CA ASP A 214 11.53 -5.14 -5.79
C ASP A 214 12.92 -5.75 -5.52
N LEU A 215 13.22 -6.07 -4.26
CA LEU A 215 14.43 -6.75 -3.79
C LEU A 215 15.72 -5.96 -4.08
N ASP A 216 15.69 -4.67 -3.74
CA ASP A 216 16.81 -3.76 -3.98
C ASP A 216 16.98 -2.72 -2.85
N PRO A 217 18.01 -1.86 -2.86
CA PRO A 217 18.25 -0.88 -1.80
C PRO A 217 17.46 0.44 -1.99
N ARG A 218 16.32 0.44 -2.71
CA ARG A 218 15.53 1.63 -3.05
C ARG A 218 14.09 1.50 -2.52
N PRO A 219 13.86 1.58 -1.20
CA PRO A 219 12.52 1.49 -0.59
C PRO A 219 11.69 2.75 -0.85
N PHE A 220 11.42 3.06 -2.11
CA PHE A 220 10.71 4.25 -2.52
C PHE A 220 9.22 4.05 -2.27
N ASP A 221 8.54 5.11 -1.81
CA ASP A 221 7.13 5.00 -1.43
C ASP A 221 6.25 4.72 -2.65
N GLY A 222 5.66 3.55 -2.76
CA GLY A 222 4.65 3.22 -3.76
C GLY A 222 4.18 1.78 -3.70
N ASP A 223 2.89 1.54 -3.51
CA ASP A 223 2.26 0.24 -3.75
C ASP A 223 1.49 0.23 -5.06
N THR A 224 2.02 -0.52 -6.02
CA THR A 224 1.48 -0.66 -7.38
C THR A 224 0.56 -1.87 -7.53
N GLY A 225 0.30 -2.62 -6.47
CA GLY A 225 -0.47 -3.88 -6.49
C GLY A 225 -1.93 -3.71 -6.89
N ARG A 226 -2.53 -2.53 -6.62
CA ARG A 226 -3.87 -2.19 -7.14
C ARG A 226 -3.82 -1.57 -8.53
N SER A 227 -2.91 -0.62 -8.73
CA SER A 227 -2.70 0.01 -10.02
C SER A 227 -1.28 0.59 -10.09
N PRO A 228 -0.48 0.27 -11.12
CA PRO A 228 0.81 0.91 -11.32
C PRO A 228 0.67 2.37 -11.77
N PHE A 229 -0.51 2.78 -12.29
CA PHE A 229 -0.78 4.16 -12.68
C PHE A 229 -1.18 5.05 -11.50
N PHE A 230 -1.70 4.46 -10.42
CA PHE A 230 -2.08 5.15 -9.19
C PHE A 230 -1.50 4.42 -7.97
N PRO A 231 -0.17 4.47 -7.78
CA PRO A 231 0.44 3.80 -6.64
C PRO A 231 -0.09 4.37 -5.33
N ILE A 232 -0.38 3.51 -4.36
CA ILE A 232 -0.72 3.96 -3.00
C ILE A 232 0.56 4.51 -2.36
N ARG A 233 0.49 5.75 -1.86
CA ARG A 233 1.62 6.46 -1.22
C ARG A 233 1.30 6.72 0.25
N HIS A 234 1.59 5.73 1.10
CA HIS A 234 1.23 5.74 2.51
C HIS A 234 2.44 6.01 3.41
N GLY A 235 3.56 5.32 3.17
CA GLY A 235 4.72 5.37 4.04
C GLY A 235 5.41 6.74 4.13
N SER A 236 5.41 7.58 3.09
CA SER A 236 5.92 8.95 3.22
C SER A 236 5.13 9.78 4.22
N GLN A 237 3.81 9.60 4.26
CA GLN A 237 2.93 10.32 5.18
C GLN A 237 3.19 9.88 6.61
N VAL A 238 3.23 8.56 6.86
CA VAL A 238 3.50 7.98 8.18
C VAL A 238 4.90 8.33 8.67
N ALA A 239 5.93 8.20 7.82
CA ALA A 239 7.30 8.58 8.14
C ALA A 239 7.42 10.08 8.45
N SER A 240 6.69 10.95 7.74
CA SER A 240 6.71 12.38 8.01
C SER A 240 6.16 12.73 9.40
N LEU A 241 5.14 11.99 9.88
CA LEU A 241 4.61 12.14 11.23
C LEU A 241 5.62 11.68 12.27
N LEU A 242 6.24 10.51 12.07
CA LEU A 242 7.29 9.98 12.93
C LEU A 242 8.44 11.00 13.10
N LEU A 243 8.94 11.55 12.00
CA LEU A 243 10.05 12.51 12.02
C LEU A 243 9.65 13.89 12.58
N ALA A 244 8.36 14.26 12.50
CA ALA A 244 7.86 15.48 13.11
C ALA A 244 7.78 15.36 14.63
N GLU A 245 7.37 14.20 15.16
CA GLU A 245 7.22 13.97 16.60
C GLU A 245 8.52 13.52 17.30
N ALA A 246 9.48 12.94 16.56
CA ALA A 246 10.80 12.58 17.06
C ALA A 246 11.89 12.96 16.03
N PRO A 247 12.30 14.24 15.97
CA PRO A 247 13.30 14.72 15.03
C PRO A 247 14.65 14.02 15.15
N GLU A 248 14.97 13.38 16.29
CA GLU A 248 16.20 12.63 16.57
C GLU A 248 16.18 11.18 16.05
N VAL A 249 15.10 10.73 15.40
CA VAL A 249 15.02 9.42 14.75
C VAL A 249 16.00 9.30 13.58
N ARG A 250 16.79 8.22 13.60
CA ARG A 250 17.55 7.68 12.48
C ARG A 250 16.68 6.65 11.76
N LEU A 251 16.15 7.00 10.60
CA LEU A 251 15.11 6.25 9.89
C LEU A 251 15.70 5.17 8.99
N VAL A 252 15.29 3.91 9.19
CA VAL A 252 15.55 2.81 8.25
C VAL A 252 14.23 2.47 7.54
N PRO A 253 14.00 2.97 6.30
CA PRO A 253 12.78 2.66 5.57
C PRO A 253 12.86 1.26 4.95
N PHE A 254 11.78 0.50 5.11
CA PHE A 254 11.57 -0.76 4.41
C PHE A 254 10.24 -0.71 3.66
N ARG A 255 10.29 -0.96 2.35
CA ARG A 255 9.07 -1.23 1.59
C ARG A 255 8.67 -2.68 1.84
N TYR A 256 7.43 -2.90 2.25
CA TYR A 256 6.98 -4.20 2.74
C TYR A 256 7.11 -5.30 1.68
N PRO A 257 7.22 -6.57 2.10
CA PRO A 257 7.48 -7.69 1.22
C PRO A 257 6.20 -8.20 0.54
N ARG A 258 5.42 -7.34 -0.11
CA ARG A 258 4.32 -7.84 -0.95
C ARG A 258 4.86 -8.15 -2.35
N PRO A 259 4.29 -9.15 -3.03
CA PRO A 259 3.23 -10.07 -2.56
C PRO A 259 3.73 -11.19 -1.63
N ASP A 260 5.05 -11.36 -1.44
CA ASP A 260 5.66 -12.47 -0.69
C ASP A 260 5.87 -12.17 0.81
N MET A 261 4.76 -12.17 1.57
CA MET A 261 4.79 -11.85 2.99
C MET A 261 5.65 -12.81 3.85
N ALA A 262 6.06 -13.97 3.32
CA ALA A 262 6.93 -14.89 4.03
C ALA A 262 8.28 -14.26 4.41
N ARG A 263 8.68 -13.17 3.77
CA ARG A 263 9.91 -12.41 4.06
C ARG A 263 9.82 -11.51 5.30
N MET A 264 8.69 -11.43 5.99
CA MET A 264 8.61 -10.57 7.18
C MET A 264 9.63 -10.92 8.27
N GLY A 265 10.06 -12.19 8.38
CA GLY A 265 11.20 -12.54 9.24
C GLY A 265 12.53 -11.91 8.80
N GLU A 266 12.79 -11.80 7.50
CA GLU A 266 13.97 -11.12 6.94
C GLU A 266 13.92 -9.61 7.19
N VAL A 267 12.73 -8.99 7.09
CA VAL A 267 12.51 -7.58 7.43
C VAL A 267 12.95 -7.29 8.87
N VAL A 268 12.52 -8.12 9.82
CA VAL A 268 12.90 -7.97 11.24
C VAL A 268 14.40 -8.19 11.45
N ALA A 269 14.98 -9.25 10.84
CA ALA A 269 16.41 -9.51 10.95
C ALA A 269 17.26 -8.35 10.39
N ARG A 270 16.84 -7.77 9.26
CA ARG A 270 17.52 -6.61 8.65
C ARG A 270 17.35 -5.34 9.49
N ALA A 271 16.18 -5.12 10.08
CA ALA A 271 15.96 -4.04 11.05
C ALA A 271 16.97 -4.13 12.21
N ARG A 272 17.11 -5.32 12.81
CA ARG A 272 18.05 -5.56 13.90
C ARG A 272 19.50 -5.31 13.48
N ALA A 273 19.88 -5.80 12.30
CA ALA A 273 21.22 -5.62 11.74
C ALA A 273 21.54 -4.15 11.43
N ALA A 274 20.55 -3.34 11.07
CA ALA A 274 20.67 -1.90 10.88
C ALA A 274 20.76 -1.10 12.20
N GLY A 275 20.63 -1.78 13.34
CA GLY A 275 20.70 -1.20 14.68
C GLY A 275 19.35 -0.69 15.21
N ALA A 276 18.23 -1.07 14.60
CA ALA A 276 16.92 -0.62 15.03
C ALA A 276 16.61 -1.11 16.46
N ALA A 277 16.22 -0.18 17.33
CA ALA A 277 15.66 -0.50 18.65
C ALA A 277 14.13 -0.62 18.59
N ILE A 278 13.51 0.05 17.61
CA ILE A 278 12.07 0.14 17.44
C ILE A 278 11.72 -0.19 15.99
N LEU A 279 10.65 -0.95 15.76
CA LEU A 279 10.07 -1.21 14.45
C LEU A 279 8.61 -0.74 14.43
N ALA A 280 8.32 0.21 13.54
CA ALA A 280 6.98 0.72 13.25
C ALA A 280 6.36 -0.09 12.10
N LEU A 281 5.20 -0.72 12.37
CA LEU A 281 4.48 -1.59 11.43
C LEU A 281 3.00 -1.16 11.28
N PRO A 282 2.73 -0.10 10.52
CA PRO A 282 1.38 0.39 10.20
C PRO A 282 0.66 -0.47 9.14
N MET A 283 0.66 -1.80 9.30
CA MET A 283 -0.03 -2.72 8.39
C MET A 283 -0.47 -4.00 9.09
N GLY A 284 -1.38 -4.72 8.44
CA GLY A 284 -1.78 -6.05 8.84
C GLY A 284 -2.44 -6.81 7.69
N SER A 285 -2.74 -8.08 7.92
CA SER A 285 -3.56 -8.89 7.03
C SER A 285 -4.41 -9.89 7.84
N ARG A 286 -5.44 -10.45 7.20
CA ARG A 286 -6.26 -11.52 7.78
C ARG A 286 -5.66 -12.92 7.60
N SER A 287 -4.52 -13.04 6.92
CA SER A 287 -3.87 -14.31 6.64
C SER A 287 -2.82 -14.58 7.73
N PRO A 288 -3.07 -15.50 8.68
CA PRO A 288 -2.08 -15.79 9.73
C PRO A 288 -0.76 -16.34 9.15
N GLY A 289 -0.83 -17.04 8.01
CA GLY A 289 0.34 -17.61 7.34
C GLY A 289 1.39 -16.56 6.98
N ASP A 290 0.94 -15.36 6.58
CA ASP A 290 1.78 -14.22 6.21
C ASP A 290 2.71 -13.77 7.36
N TRP A 291 2.35 -14.07 8.61
CA TRP A 291 2.99 -13.53 9.81
C TRP A 291 3.77 -14.58 10.62
N THR A 292 3.87 -15.81 10.12
CA THR A 292 4.57 -16.90 10.83
C THR A 292 6.06 -16.57 11.02
N SER A 293 6.73 -16.11 9.96
CA SER A 293 8.14 -15.74 10.01
C SER A 293 8.37 -14.46 10.81
N PHE A 294 7.43 -13.52 10.76
CA PHE A 294 7.43 -12.33 11.61
C PHE A 294 7.41 -12.70 13.10
N ALA A 295 6.45 -13.55 13.52
CA ALA A 295 6.31 -13.96 14.91
C ALA A 295 7.58 -14.61 15.45
N ALA A 296 8.16 -15.53 14.68
CA ALA A 296 9.41 -16.21 15.05
C ALA A 296 10.59 -15.21 15.18
N ALA A 297 10.68 -14.22 14.28
CA ALA A 297 11.73 -13.22 14.34
C ALA A 297 11.54 -12.23 15.51
N VAL A 298 10.32 -11.81 15.81
CA VAL A 298 10.02 -10.94 16.97
C VAL A 298 10.41 -11.64 18.28
N GLN A 299 10.09 -12.93 18.42
CA GLN A 299 10.48 -13.72 19.60
C GLN A 299 12.00 -13.87 19.73
N ALA A 300 12.74 -13.90 18.63
CA ALA A 300 14.20 -13.97 18.64
C ALA A 300 14.88 -12.64 19.01
N HIS A 301 14.12 -11.53 19.01
CA HIS A 301 14.62 -10.18 19.29
C HIS A 301 13.83 -9.49 20.42
N PRO A 302 13.83 -10.05 21.65
CA PRO A 302 13.10 -9.48 22.78
C PRO A 302 13.63 -8.10 23.20
N ASP A 303 14.82 -7.69 22.71
CA ASP A 303 15.42 -6.38 22.92
C ASP A 303 14.81 -5.26 22.06
N MET A 304 14.14 -5.61 20.97
CA MET A 304 13.48 -4.66 20.06
C MET A 304 12.00 -4.46 20.41
N LEU A 305 11.53 -3.21 20.35
CA LEU A 305 10.11 -2.87 20.51
C LEU A 305 9.41 -2.81 19.15
N PHE A 306 8.24 -3.44 19.05
CA PHE A 306 7.44 -3.46 17.83
C PHE A 306 6.12 -2.73 18.05
N ILE A 307 5.81 -1.74 17.21
CA ILE A 307 4.54 -1.00 17.28
C ILE A 307 3.69 -1.38 16.08
N VAL A 308 2.52 -1.97 16.32
CA VAL A 308 1.66 -2.61 15.31
C VAL A 308 0.30 -1.93 15.25
N SER A 309 -0.20 -1.67 14.04
CA SER A 309 -1.53 -1.13 13.82
C SER A 309 -2.64 -2.18 14.03
N ALA A 310 -3.71 -1.82 14.72
CA ALA A 310 -4.92 -2.64 14.87
C ALA A 310 -5.78 -2.70 13.59
N GLY A 311 -5.54 -1.84 12.59
CA GLY A 311 -6.29 -1.76 11.34
C GLY A 311 -7.57 -0.91 11.44
N ASN A 312 -8.17 -0.61 10.28
CA ASN A 312 -9.27 0.35 10.14
C ASN A 312 -10.49 -0.25 9.40
N ASP A 313 -10.95 -1.43 9.82
CA ASP A 313 -12.09 -2.14 9.22
C ASP A 313 -13.40 -2.00 10.04
N GLY A 314 -13.38 -1.23 11.14
CA GLY A 314 -14.52 -1.02 12.02
C GLY A 314 -15.00 -2.29 12.71
N ARG A 315 -14.08 -3.15 13.16
CA ARG A 315 -14.41 -4.44 13.79
C ARG A 315 -13.66 -4.74 15.07
N ASP A 316 -14.26 -5.63 15.85
CA ASP A 316 -13.61 -6.33 16.96
C ASP A 316 -12.61 -7.37 16.43
N ILE A 317 -11.32 -7.19 16.68
CA ILE A 317 -10.28 -8.12 16.28
C ILE A 317 -10.07 -9.28 17.26
N ASP A 318 -10.63 -9.21 18.48
CA ASP A 318 -10.70 -10.40 19.36
C ASP A 318 -11.70 -11.42 18.79
N ALA A 319 -12.75 -10.93 18.13
CA ALA A 319 -13.73 -11.79 17.44
C ALA A 319 -13.33 -12.14 16.00
N VAL A 320 -12.75 -11.19 15.25
CA VAL A 320 -12.34 -11.37 13.85
C VAL A 320 -10.87 -10.97 13.68
N PRO A 321 -9.94 -11.93 13.88
CA PRO A 321 -8.52 -11.65 13.99
C PRO A 321 -7.89 -10.86 12.83
N LEU A 322 -6.94 -10.00 13.19
CA LEU A 322 -6.03 -9.32 12.28
C LEU A 322 -4.59 -9.57 12.74
N TYR A 323 -3.72 -9.98 11.83
CA TYR A 323 -2.32 -10.28 12.14
C TYR A 323 -1.41 -9.16 11.62
N PRO A 324 -0.33 -8.83 12.35
CA PRO A 324 0.14 -9.49 13.57
C PRO A 324 -0.51 -8.95 14.85
N ALA A 325 -1.49 -8.04 14.77
CA ALA A 325 -2.11 -7.39 15.92
C ALA A 325 -2.68 -8.35 16.97
N THR A 326 -3.19 -9.52 16.59
CA THR A 326 -3.71 -10.52 17.55
C THR A 326 -2.68 -11.57 17.97
N LEU A 327 -1.39 -11.39 17.65
CA LEU A 327 -0.34 -12.29 18.11
C LEU A 327 0.09 -11.90 19.53
N SER A 328 0.06 -12.86 20.46
CA SER A 328 0.56 -12.67 21.81
C SER A 328 2.10 -12.67 21.83
N LEU A 329 2.71 -11.49 21.78
CA LEU A 329 4.15 -11.27 21.75
C LEU A 329 4.54 -10.20 22.79
N ASP A 330 5.49 -10.52 23.67
CA ASP A 330 5.78 -9.71 24.87
C ASP A 330 6.27 -8.29 24.54
N ASN A 331 7.03 -8.14 23.47
CA ASN A 331 7.65 -6.90 23.01
C ASN A 331 6.89 -6.21 21.86
N VAL A 332 5.60 -6.51 21.69
CA VAL A 332 4.69 -5.81 20.76
C VAL A 332 3.77 -4.88 21.53
N ILE A 333 3.52 -3.69 20.99
CA ILE A 333 2.43 -2.79 21.38
C ILE A 333 1.48 -2.66 20.19
N VAL A 334 0.21 -2.99 20.39
CA VAL A 334 -0.85 -2.87 19.39
C VAL A 334 -1.65 -1.60 19.64
N VAL A 335 -1.74 -0.73 18.63
CA VAL A 335 -2.36 0.58 18.76
C VAL A 335 -3.55 0.73 17.82
N THR A 336 -4.61 1.35 18.31
CA THR A 336 -5.75 1.79 17.50
C THR A 336 -5.90 3.31 17.52
N SER A 337 -6.66 3.85 16.56
CA SER A 337 -6.87 5.30 16.45
C SER A 337 -8.10 5.75 17.20
N ALA A 338 -7.96 6.90 17.86
CA ALA A 338 -9.01 7.64 18.51
C ALA A 338 -8.97 9.12 18.09
N GLU A 339 -10.08 9.81 18.33
CA GLU A 339 -10.19 11.27 18.28
C GLU A 339 -9.43 11.91 19.47
N ASP A 340 -9.21 13.23 19.44
CA ASP A 340 -8.50 13.93 20.52
C ASP A 340 -9.14 13.80 21.91
N ASP A 341 -10.44 13.51 21.98
CA ASP A 341 -11.18 13.29 23.23
C ASP A 341 -11.09 11.84 23.74
N GLY A 342 -10.36 10.97 23.05
CA GLY A 342 -10.22 9.56 23.38
C GLY A 342 -11.39 8.68 22.94
N SER A 343 -12.33 9.20 22.13
CA SER A 343 -13.32 8.36 21.45
C SER A 343 -12.66 7.51 20.37
N LEU A 344 -12.97 6.20 20.35
CA LEU A 344 -12.55 5.30 19.28
C LEU A 344 -12.95 5.88 17.92
N ALA A 345 -11.97 6.09 17.04
CA ALA A 345 -12.21 6.76 15.78
C ALA A 345 -13.07 5.91 14.85
N ARG A 346 -13.82 6.57 13.97
CA ARG A 346 -14.74 5.90 13.06
C ARG A 346 -13.98 4.96 12.12
N GLY A 347 -14.32 3.68 12.17
CA GLY A 347 -13.69 2.66 11.33
C GLY A 347 -12.43 2.07 11.94
N SER A 348 -11.93 2.55 13.09
CA SER A 348 -10.86 1.87 13.82
C SER A 348 -11.31 0.50 14.32
N ASN A 349 -10.40 -0.47 14.28
CA ASN A 349 -10.60 -1.76 14.94
C ASN A 349 -10.37 -1.65 16.45
N TRP A 350 -10.99 -2.54 17.22
CA TRP A 350 -10.85 -2.60 18.68
C TRP A 350 -10.68 -4.05 19.15
N GLY A 351 -10.28 -4.23 20.39
CA GLY A 351 -10.13 -5.55 21.02
C GLY A 351 -9.73 -5.35 22.47
N ALA A 352 -10.58 -5.79 23.39
CA ALA A 352 -10.36 -5.68 24.83
C ALA A 352 -9.12 -6.46 25.31
N VAL A 353 -8.65 -7.42 24.50
CA VAL A 353 -7.45 -8.23 24.77
C VAL A 353 -6.34 -7.93 23.78
N SER A 354 -6.64 -7.88 22.47
CA SER A 354 -5.60 -7.80 21.43
C SER A 354 -5.10 -6.39 21.12
N VAL A 355 -5.81 -5.34 21.54
CA VAL A 355 -5.39 -3.95 21.30
C VAL A 355 -4.98 -3.32 22.62
N ASP A 356 -3.74 -2.82 22.71
CA ASP A 356 -3.23 -2.26 23.97
C ASP A 356 -3.74 -0.83 24.20
N LEU A 357 -3.58 0.04 23.20
CA LEU A 357 -3.71 1.49 23.39
C LEU A 357 -4.63 2.15 22.36
N LEU A 358 -5.48 3.06 22.85
CA LEU A 358 -6.10 4.12 22.06
C LEU A 358 -5.10 5.28 21.92
N VAL A 359 -4.96 5.83 20.72
CA VAL A 359 -4.00 6.91 20.42
C VAL A 359 -4.68 7.99 19.56
N PRO A 360 -4.56 9.30 19.88
CA PRO A 360 -5.13 10.37 19.07
C PRO A 360 -4.44 10.36 17.71
N ALA A 361 -5.10 9.86 16.67
CA ALA A 361 -4.45 9.64 15.38
C ALA A 361 -5.34 10.03 14.20
N GLU A 362 -6.46 10.69 14.47
CA GLU A 362 -7.30 11.32 13.47
C GLU A 362 -6.79 12.72 13.11
N ASP A 363 -6.88 13.07 11.83
CA ASP A 363 -6.65 14.42 11.31
C ASP A 363 -5.23 14.97 11.60
N ARG A 364 -4.21 14.12 11.72
CA ARG A 364 -2.83 14.53 12.02
C ARG A 364 -2.19 15.23 10.84
N ALA A 365 -1.45 16.32 11.09
CA ALA A 365 -0.72 17.03 10.05
C ALA A 365 0.46 16.17 9.55
N VAL A 366 0.51 15.89 8.26
CA VAL A 366 1.56 15.09 7.61
C VAL A 366 2.01 15.74 6.30
N ARG A 367 3.02 15.14 5.66
CA ARG A 367 3.46 15.51 4.32
C ARG A 367 3.04 14.43 3.34
N GLY A 368 2.36 14.83 2.26
CA GLY A 368 2.02 13.95 1.17
C GLY A 368 3.26 13.53 0.38
N PHE A 369 3.05 12.70 -0.65
CA PHE A 369 4.13 12.12 -1.42
C PHE A 369 5.03 13.17 -2.08
N ALA A 370 4.48 14.28 -2.57
CA ALA A 370 5.25 15.37 -3.17
C ALA A 370 5.72 16.43 -2.15
N GLY A 371 5.52 16.18 -0.85
CA GLY A 371 5.91 17.07 0.23
C GLY A 371 4.87 18.14 0.56
N GLU A 372 3.71 18.13 -0.08
CA GLU A 372 2.60 19.02 0.21
C GLU A 372 2.02 18.77 1.61
N PRO A 373 1.56 19.81 2.33
CA PRO A 373 0.81 19.62 3.57
C PRO A 373 -0.49 18.85 3.31
N THR A 374 -0.73 17.80 4.09
CA THR A 374 -1.97 17.02 4.05
C THR A 374 -2.31 16.51 5.46
N ARG A 375 -3.36 15.70 5.59
CA ARG A 375 -3.82 15.14 6.87
C ARG A 375 -3.96 13.64 6.79
N GLY A 376 -3.49 12.96 7.83
CA GLY A 376 -3.51 11.51 7.99
C GLY A 376 -4.42 11.07 9.15
N SER A 377 -5.08 9.93 8.97
CA SER A 377 -6.09 9.39 9.90
C SER A 377 -6.00 7.87 10.01
N GLY A 378 -6.36 7.34 11.18
CA GLY A 378 -6.47 5.91 11.44
C GLY A 378 -5.28 5.30 12.18
N SER A 379 -5.42 4.01 12.53
CA SER A 379 -4.43 3.27 13.35
C SER A 379 -3.03 3.22 12.75
N SER A 380 -2.91 3.34 11.42
CA SER A 380 -1.63 3.53 10.73
C SER A 380 -0.86 4.78 11.17
N PHE A 381 -1.56 5.84 11.58
CA PHE A 381 -0.98 7.07 12.10
C PHE A 381 -0.85 7.05 13.62
N ALA A 382 -1.50 6.14 14.34
CA ALA A 382 -1.21 5.88 15.75
C ALA A 382 0.18 5.25 15.95
N VAL A 383 0.57 4.35 15.05
CA VAL A 383 1.87 3.67 15.05
C VAL A 383 3.07 4.63 15.11
N PRO A 384 3.23 5.60 14.18
CA PRO A 384 4.38 6.52 14.21
C PRO A 384 4.40 7.41 15.45
N ARG A 385 3.24 7.75 16.05
CA ARG A 385 3.21 8.54 17.29
C ARG A 385 3.79 7.79 18.47
N VAL A 386 3.36 6.53 18.65
CA VAL A 386 3.90 5.67 19.71
C VAL A 386 5.35 5.29 19.43
N ALA A 387 5.74 5.09 18.17
CA ALA A 387 7.14 4.89 17.79
C ALA A 387 8.00 6.14 18.06
N ALA A 388 7.47 7.34 17.84
CA ALA A 388 8.15 8.61 18.16
C ALA A 388 8.31 8.81 19.68
N LEU A 389 7.28 8.48 20.47
CA LEU A 389 7.38 8.46 21.93
C LEU A 389 8.45 7.45 22.40
N ALA A 390 8.43 6.23 21.86
CA ALA A 390 9.45 5.22 22.16
C ALA A 390 10.87 5.68 21.79
N ALA A 391 11.03 6.37 20.66
CA ALA A 391 12.32 6.88 20.21
C ALA A 391 12.87 7.95 21.15
N ARG A 392 12.03 8.90 21.57
CA ARG A 392 12.41 9.93 22.57
C ARG A 392 12.79 9.31 23.91
N LEU A 393 12.01 8.34 24.39
CA LEU A 393 12.34 7.59 25.60
C LEU A 393 13.67 6.85 25.49
N LYS A 394 13.94 6.19 24.35
CA LYS A 394 15.21 5.52 24.09
C LYS A 394 16.38 6.49 23.98
N ALA A 395 16.16 7.70 23.47
CA ALA A 395 17.17 8.75 23.41
C ALA A 395 17.53 9.26 24.83
N ALA A 396 16.52 9.45 25.69
CA ALA A 396 16.70 9.85 27.08
C ALA A 396 17.28 8.74 27.96
N HIS A 397 16.97 7.47 27.63
CA HIS A 397 17.42 6.28 28.35
C HIS A 397 18.07 5.26 27.39
N PRO A 398 19.33 5.50 26.97
CA PRO A 398 20.00 4.66 25.97
C PRO A 398 20.14 3.18 26.33
N ASP A 399 20.08 2.83 27.62
CA ASP A 399 20.19 1.44 28.10
C ASP A 399 18.85 0.69 28.13
N TRP A 400 17.71 1.38 27.96
CA TRP A 400 16.39 0.74 27.99
C TRP A 400 16.16 -0.13 26.77
N LEU A 401 15.62 -1.34 26.99
CA LEU A 401 15.22 -2.26 25.94
C LEU A 401 13.71 -2.23 25.77
N ALA A 402 13.18 -3.13 24.93
CA ALA A 402 11.75 -3.19 24.62
C ALA A 402 10.85 -3.24 25.86
N GLY A 403 11.25 -3.99 26.89
CA GLY A 403 10.49 -4.15 28.13
C GLY A 403 10.32 -2.83 28.89
N GLU A 404 11.41 -2.11 29.13
CA GLU A 404 11.38 -0.81 29.83
C GLU A 404 10.62 0.24 29.02
N LEU A 405 10.86 0.30 27.70
CA LEU A 405 10.15 1.23 26.81
C LEU A 405 8.64 0.96 26.83
N LYS A 406 8.23 -0.31 26.71
CA LYS A 406 6.81 -0.69 26.75
C LYS A 406 6.17 -0.36 28.09
N ALA A 407 6.85 -0.66 29.19
CA ALA A 407 6.35 -0.36 30.53
C ALA A 407 6.14 1.14 30.76
N GLU A 408 7.10 1.98 30.35
CA GLU A 408 6.99 3.44 30.46
C GLU A 408 5.85 4.00 29.57
N ILE A 409 5.72 3.52 28.33
CA ILE A 409 4.61 3.93 27.45
C ILE A 409 3.26 3.55 28.08
N PHE A 410 3.14 2.36 28.65
CA PHE A 410 1.91 1.92 29.31
C PHE A 410 1.63 2.71 30.58
N ALA A 411 2.65 3.10 31.34
CA ALA A 411 2.51 3.93 32.53
C ALA A 411 1.95 5.33 32.23
N ARG A 412 2.11 5.83 30.99
CA ARG A 412 1.54 7.10 30.52
C ARG A 412 0.09 7.00 30.10
N ALA A 413 -0.46 5.78 30.00
CA ALA A 413 -1.85 5.59 29.61
C ALA A 413 -2.81 5.95 30.76
N ALA A 414 -3.84 6.72 30.43
CA ALA A 414 -4.98 6.95 31.30
C ALA A 414 -6.06 5.89 31.04
N PRO A 415 -6.99 5.65 31.99
CA PRO A 415 -8.18 4.86 31.70
C PRO A 415 -8.94 5.40 30.47
N PRO A 416 -9.45 4.54 29.57
CA PRO A 416 -10.27 5.02 28.46
C PRO A 416 -11.48 5.81 28.95
N PRO A 417 -11.91 6.86 28.23
CA PRO A 417 -13.17 7.53 28.51
C PRO A 417 -14.36 6.55 28.50
N PRO A 418 -15.49 6.85 29.19
CA PRO A 418 -16.62 5.93 29.30
C PRO A 418 -17.19 5.44 27.96
N TRP A 419 -17.16 6.26 26.91
CA TRP A 419 -17.64 5.91 25.57
C TRP A 419 -16.67 5.03 24.76
N SER A 420 -15.48 4.75 25.29
CA SER A 420 -14.51 3.80 24.70
C SER A 420 -14.02 2.79 25.74
N ALA A 421 -14.75 2.65 26.85
CA ALA A 421 -14.49 1.65 27.86
C ALA A 421 -14.58 0.25 27.25
N GLY A 422 -13.55 -0.57 27.49
CA GLY A 422 -13.46 -1.93 26.95
C GLY A 422 -13.07 -2.03 25.48
N ALA A 423 -12.71 -0.93 24.81
CA ALA A 423 -12.20 -0.98 23.44
C ALA A 423 -10.76 -1.53 23.36
N VAL A 424 -9.97 -1.38 24.44
CA VAL A 424 -8.54 -1.72 24.51
C VAL A 424 -8.17 -2.27 25.89
N ALA A 425 -7.05 -2.98 25.96
CA ALA A 425 -6.56 -3.70 27.14
C ALA A 425 -5.88 -2.80 28.18
N VAL A 426 -5.11 -1.79 27.76
CA VAL A 426 -4.30 -0.96 28.66
C VAL A 426 -4.97 0.39 28.90
N GLY A 427 -5.18 1.18 27.86
CA GLY A 427 -5.76 2.51 28.06
C GLY A 427 -5.63 3.48 26.88
N TRP A 428 -5.80 4.76 27.21
CA TRP A 428 -5.75 5.89 26.29
C TRP A 428 -4.48 6.71 26.54
N LEU A 429 -3.72 7.00 25.48
CA LEU A 429 -2.62 7.97 25.56
C LEU A 429 -3.16 9.38 25.22
N PRO A 430 -3.47 10.24 26.20
CA PRO A 430 -3.90 11.61 25.89
C PRO A 430 -2.78 12.39 25.18
N GLU A 431 -3.13 13.46 24.47
CA GLU A 431 -2.14 14.27 23.74
C GLU A 431 -0.97 14.74 24.62
N ALA A 432 -1.23 15.03 25.90
CA ALA A 432 -0.20 15.39 26.87
C ALA A 432 0.84 14.27 27.13
N ALA A 433 0.48 13.00 26.95
CA ALA A 433 1.41 11.87 27.11
C ALA A 433 2.53 11.85 26.03
N PHE A 434 2.27 12.49 24.88
CA PHE A 434 3.22 12.65 23.78
C PHE A 434 4.06 13.92 23.91
N GLN A 435 3.79 14.82 24.85
CA GLN A 435 4.67 15.94 25.14
C GLN A 435 5.76 15.46 26.12
N ALA A 436 7.01 15.84 25.87
CA ALA A 436 8.10 15.49 26.79
C ALA A 436 8.06 16.42 28.01
N ASP A 437 8.52 15.90 29.15
CA ASP A 437 9.05 16.70 30.26
C ASP A 437 10.46 17.21 29.92
#